data_AF-A0A0C3S003-F1
#
_entry.id   AF-A0A0C3S003-F1
#
_cell.length_a   1.000
_cell.length_b   1.000
_cell.length_c   1.000
_cell.angle_alpha   90.00
_cell.angle_beta   90.00
_cell.angle_gamma   90.00
#
_symmetry.space_group_name_H-M   'P 1'
#
loop_
_entity.id
_entity.type
_entity.pdbx_description
1 polymer ?
#
loop_
_entity_poly.entity_id
_entity_poly.type
_entity_poly.pdbx_seq_one_letter_code
_entity_poly.pdbx_strand_id
1 'polypeptide(L)'
;MAGVRAYAKNVKPKPTPPPATAHLPEPEEHRRSWFWTANRLSNFVVIPMAVLYCVFYADYGDGEHVFSPMRRWLHRQRDAFFSLSPEERQLVRENKESSPDQTPQSSR
;
A
#
# COMPACT_ATOMS: atom_id res chain seq x y z
N MET A 1 -22.34 46.17 -43.46
CA MET A 1 -22.26 44.86 -44.16
C MET A 1 -21.39 43.93 -43.34
N ALA A 2 -21.96 43.27 -42.32
CA ALA A 2 -21.20 42.37 -41.43
C ALA A 2 -21.24 40.94 -42.01
N GLY A 3 -20.07 40.42 -42.38
CA GLY A 3 -19.92 39.08 -42.93
C GLY A 3 -20.10 38.01 -41.85
N VAL A 4 -21.10 37.16 -42.03
CA VAL A 4 -21.32 35.97 -41.19
C VAL A 4 -20.28 34.92 -41.58
N ARG A 5 -19.29 34.69 -40.72
CA ARG A 5 -18.35 33.57 -40.85
C ARG A 5 -19.09 32.27 -40.49
N ALA A 6 -19.39 31.46 -41.49
CA ALA A 6 -19.92 30.12 -41.29
C ALA A 6 -18.81 29.21 -40.73
N TYR A 7 -19.01 28.70 -39.52
CA TYR A 7 -18.15 27.67 -38.93
C TYR A 7 -18.41 26.32 -39.61
N ALA A 8 -17.45 25.84 -40.38
CA ALA A 8 -17.45 24.47 -40.90
C ALA A 8 -17.19 23.50 -39.74
N LYS A 9 -18.20 22.69 -39.40
CA LYS A 9 -18.08 21.60 -38.43
C LYS A 9 -17.25 20.48 -39.06
N ASN A 10 -16.14 20.10 -38.43
CA ASN A 10 -15.33 18.96 -38.82
C ASN A 10 -16.12 17.65 -38.65
N VAL A 11 -16.84 17.22 -39.70
CA VAL A 11 -17.45 15.89 -39.78
C VAL A 11 -16.39 14.94 -40.31
N LYS A 12 -15.86 14.06 -39.45
CA LYS A 12 -14.96 12.99 -39.89
C LYS A 12 -15.78 12.02 -40.77
N PRO A 13 -15.32 11.66 -41.98
CA PRO A 13 -16.03 10.69 -42.81
C PRO A 13 -16.08 9.34 -42.09
N LYS A 14 -17.26 8.71 -42.12
CA LYS A 14 -17.49 7.36 -41.58
C LYS A 14 -16.65 6.36 -42.40
N PRO A 15 -15.86 5.47 -41.77
CA PRO A 15 -15.08 4.49 -42.52
C PRO A 15 -16.03 3.53 -43.23
N THR A 16 -15.83 3.35 -44.54
CA THR A 16 -16.53 2.34 -45.34
C THR A 16 -16.14 0.94 -44.86
N PRO A 17 -17.10 0.00 -44.70
CA PRO A 17 -16.76 -1.36 -44.33
C PRO A 17 -15.94 -2.02 -45.45
N PRO A 18 -14.90 -2.79 -45.12
CA PRO A 18 -14.15 -3.55 -46.11
C PRO A 18 -15.03 -4.65 -46.77
N PRO A 19 -14.72 -5.05 -48.02
CA PRO A 19 -15.46 -6.11 -48.70
C PRO A 19 -15.39 -7.42 -47.92
N ALA A 20 -16.50 -8.17 -47.93
CA ALA A 20 -16.82 -9.32 -47.08
C ALA A 20 -15.98 -10.60 -47.31
N THR A 21 -14.66 -10.49 -47.47
CA THR A 21 -13.75 -11.62 -47.67
C THR A 21 -12.44 -11.43 -46.91
N ALA A 22 -12.52 -11.55 -45.58
CA ALA A 22 -11.41 -11.91 -44.72
C ALA A 22 -11.95 -12.23 -43.32
N HIS A 23 -12.40 -13.47 -43.09
CA HIS A 23 -12.41 -14.02 -41.74
C HIS A 23 -10.94 -14.24 -41.32
N LEU A 24 -10.21 -13.15 -41.09
CA LEU A 24 -9.08 -13.20 -40.17
C LEU A 24 -9.71 -13.28 -38.78
N PRO A 25 -9.27 -14.19 -37.89
CA PRO A 25 -9.64 -14.06 -36.48
C PRO A 25 -9.19 -12.66 -36.06
N GLU A 26 -10.17 -11.79 -35.78
CA GLU A 26 -9.95 -10.46 -35.21
C GLU A 26 -8.87 -10.59 -34.12
N PRO A 27 -7.74 -9.88 -34.21
CA PRO A 27 -6.60 -10.13 -33.35
C PRO A 27 -6.94 -9.65 -31.93
N GLU A 28 -7.54 -10.52 -31.11
CA GLU A 28 -7.43 -10.58 -29.64
C GLU A 28 -7.44 -9.21 -28.92
N GLU A 29 -8.22 -8.24 -29.41
CA GLU A 29 -8.26 -6.88 -28.84
C GLU A 29 -8.90 -6.89 -27.44
N HIS A 30 -9.69 -7.94 -27.17
CA HIS A 30 -10.42 -8.13 -25.93
C HIS A 30 -9.55 -8.57 -24.73
N ARG A 31 -8.35 -9.10 -24.95
CA ARG A 31 -7.45 -9.53 -23.86
C ARG A 31 -6.61 -8.40 -23.25
N ARG A 32 -6.75 -7.17 -23.76
CA ARG A 32 -5.88 -6.01 -23.50
C ARG A 32 -6.43 -4.98 -22.50
N SER A 33 -7.35 -5.37 -21.61
CA SER A 33 -7.92 -4.46 -20.61
C SER A 33 -7.30 -4.60 -19.20
N TRP A 34 -7.11 -5.84 -18.71
CA TRP A 34 -6.59 -6.04 -17.35
C TRP A 34 -5.18 -5.45 -17.19
N PHE A 35 -4.27 -5.65 -18.15
CA PHE A 35 -2.90 -5.12 -18.02
C PHE A 35 -2.83 -3.62 -17.73
N TRP A 36 -3.75 -2.80 -18.27
CA TRP A 36 -3.84 -1.37 -17.96
C TRP A 36 -4.30 -1.11 -16.52
N THR A 37 -5.30 -1.84 -16.05
CA THR A 37 -5.77 -1.79 -14.65
C THR A 37 -4.72 -2.31 -13.67
N ALA A 38 -4.02 -3.39 -14.02
CA ALA A 38 -2.93 -3.96 -13.24
C ALA A 38 -1.73 -3.00 -13.15
N ASN A 39 -1.37 -2.34 -14.25
CA ASN A 39 -0.31 -1.33 -14.26
C ASN A 39 -0.69 -0.06 -13.48
N ARG A 40 -1.98 0.27 -13.43
CA ARG A 40 -2.45 1.38 -12.58
C ARG A 40 -2.42 0.99 -11.11
N LEU A 41 -2.83 -0.23 -10.77
CA LEU A 41 -2.79 -0.76 -9.41
C LEU A 41 -1.36 -0.98 -8.91
N SER A 42 -0.43 -1.38 -9.78
CA SER A 42 0.97 -1.61 -9.41
C SER A 42 1.60 -0.33 -8.83
N ASN A 43 1.30 0.84 -9.37
CA ASN A 43 1.78 2.11 -8.80
C ASN A 43 1.26 2.33 -7.37
N PHE A 44 -0.01 2.01 -7.11
CA PHE A 44 -0.60 2.09 -5.78
C PHE A 44 -0.07 1.05 -4.79
N VAL A 45 0.66 0.03 -5.24
CA VAL A 45 1.29 -0.98 -4.37
C VAL A 45 2.78 -0.71 -4.23
N VAL A 46 3.48 -0.54 -5.35
CA VAL A 46 4.94 -0.39 -5.42
C VAL A 46 5.40 0.91 -4.75
N ILE A 47 4.72 2.03 -5.00
CA ILE A 47 5.10 3.33 -4.42
C ILE A 47 5.00 3.29 -2.88
N PRO A 48 3.84 2.96 -2.26
CA PRO A 48 3.78 2.88 -0.81
C PRO A 48 4.67 1.78 -0.24
N MET A 49 4.86 0.66 -0.94
CA MET A 49 5.79 -0.38 -0.47
C MET A 49 7.24 0.13 -0.45
N ALA A 50 7.68 0.85 -1.48
CA ALA A 50 9.00 1.47 -1.49
C ALA A 50 9.17 2.48 -0.35
N VAL A 51 8.13 3.29 -0.08
CA VAL A 51 8.14 4.22 1.07
C VAL A 51 8.26 3.46 2.40
N LEU A 52 7.48 2.39 2.61
CA LEU A 52 7.56 1.58 3.82
C LEU A 52 8.93 0.91 3.98
N TYR A 53 9.49 0.40 2.88
CA TYR A 53 10.84 -0.16 2.88
C TYR A 53 11.87 0.87 3.31
N CYS A 54 11.85 2.07 2.72
CA CYS A 54 12.72 3.18 3.12
C CYS A 54 12.58 3.50 4.61
N VAL A 55 11.36 3.69 5.10
CA VAL A 55 11.14 4.10 6.50
C VAL A 55 11.59 3.03 7.49
N PHE A 56 11.27 1.75 7.25
CA PHE A 56 11.40 0.69 8.26
C PHE A 56 12.54 -0.30 8.04
N TYR A 57 12.93 -0.56 6.79
CA TYR A 57 13.88 -1.62 6.44
C TYR A 57 15.19 -1.15 5.81
N ALA A 58 15.20 0.00 5.13
CA ALA A 58 16.41 0.50 4.50
C ALA A 58 17.47 0.78 5.57
N ASP A 59 18.69 0.31 5.27
CA ASP A 59 19.88 0.60 6.05
C ASP A 59 20.49 1.91 5.53
N TYR A 60 20.66 2.85 6.44
CA TYR A 60 21.20 4.18 6.13
C TYR A 60 22.57 4.41 6.83
N GLY A 61 23.16 3.38 7.44
CA GLY A 61 24.47 3.42 8.11
C GLY A 61 24.41 3.67 9.62
N ASP A 62 25.53 4.07 10.24
CA ASP A 62 25.67 4.15 11.70
C ASP A 62 25.15 5.47 12.34
N GLY A 63 24.59 6.39 11.55
CA GLY A 63 24.09 7.68 12.02
C GLY A 63 22.62 7.69 12.43
N GLU A 64 22.14 8.77 13.08
CA GLU A 64 20.70 8.98 13.27
C GLU A 64 20.05 9.39 11.93
N HIS A 65 19.05 8.66 11.47
CA HIS A 65 18.37 8.94 10.20
C HIS A 65 17.04 9.66 10.39
N VAL A 66 16.58 10.31 9.32
CA VAL A 66 15.31 11.06 9.29
C VAL A 66 14.09 10.22 9.69
N PHE A 67 14.18 8.89 9.57
CA PHE A 67 13.11 7.95 9.94
C PHE A 67 13.27 7.33 11.33
N SER A 68 14.37 7.59 12.04
CA SER A 68 14.58 7.09 13.40
C SER A 68 13.50 7.53 14.40
N PRO A 69 12.99 8.77 14.38
CA PRO A 69 11.83 9.15 15.20
C PRO A 69 10.57 8.31 14.91
N MET A 70 10.33 7.99 13.63
CA MET A 70 9.20 7.16 13.21
C MET A 70 9.36 5.71 13.68
N ARG A 71 10.57 5.13 13.57
CA ARG A 71 10.88 3.80 14.11
C ARG A 71 10.65 3.74 15.62
N ARG A 72 11.07 4.77 16.37
CA ARG A 72 10.82 4.87 17.82
C ARG A 72 9.33 4.96 18.16
N TRP A 73 8.55 5.72 17.39
CA TRP A 73 7.09 5.75 17.54
C TRP A 73 6.48 4.36 17.29
N LEU A 74 6.87 3.68 16.20
CA LEU A 74 6.36 2.35 15.89
C LEU A 74 6.69 1.34 17.00
N HIS A 75 7.91 1.38 17.55
CA HIS A 75 8.27 0.53 18.69
C HIS A 75 7.36 0.78 19.88
N ARG A 76 7.11 2.04 20.26
CA ARG A 76 6.17 2.36 21.35
C ARG A 76 4.75 1.87 21.07
N GLN A 77 4.29 1.96 19.82
CA GLN A 77 2.98 1.43 19.43
C GLN A 77 2.94 -0.09 19.55
N ARG A 78 3.94 -0.78 19.01
CA ARG A 78 4.06 -2.24 19.13
C ARG A 78 4.09 -2.67 20.59
N ASP A 79 4.88 -2.00 21.42
CA ASP A 79 4.94 -2.29 22.85
C ASP A 79 3.59 -2.01 23.52
N ALA A 80 2.88 -0.94 23.15
CA ALA A 80 1.55 -0.68 23.68
C ALA A 80 0.53 -1.78 23.31
N PHE A 81 0.61 -2.36 22.11
CA PHE A 81 -0.29 -3.43 21.65
C PHE A 81 0.10 -4.83 22.14
N PHE A 82 1.40 -5.11 22.29
CA PHE A 82 1.92 -6.42 22.70
C PHE A 82 2.33 -6.48 24.17
N SER A 83 2.16 -5.40 24.94
CA SER A 83 2.27 -5.42 26.40
C SER A 83 0.90 -5.46 27.04
N LEU A 84 0.85 -5.95 28.28
CA LEU A 84 -0.35 -5.93 29.11
C LEU A 84 -0.96 -4.51 29.07
N SER A 85 -2.24 -4.44 28.77
CA SER A 85 -3.03 -3.22 28.91
C SER A 85 -2.87 -2.68 30.34
N PRO A 86 -3.04 -1.36 30.57
CA PRO A 86 -2.86 -0.78 31.90
C PRO A 86 -3.71 -1.46 32.98
N GLU A 87 -4.86 -2.02 32.60
CA GLU A 87 -5.74 -2.81 33.47
C GLU A 87 -5.15 -4.20 33.78
N GLU A 88 -4.67 -4.92 32.76
CA GLU A 88 -3.99 -6.22 32.96
C GLU A 88 -2.69 -6.08 33.76
N ARG A 89 -1.98 -4.95 33.65
CA ARG A 89 -0.82 -4.64 34.50
C ARG A 89 -1.20 -4.50 35.97
N GLN A 90 -2.38 -3.98 36.28
CA GLN A 90 -2.86 -3.86 37.66
C GLN A 90 -3.22 -5.24 38.22
N LEU A 91 -3.92 -6.06 37.44
CA LEU A 91 -4.25 -7.43 37.83
C LEU A 91 -3.00 -8.31 38.04
N VAL A 92 -1.99 -8.17 37.18
CA VAL A 92 -0.70 -8.89 37.37
C VAL A 92 0.07 -8.38 38.59
N ARG A 93 -0.02 -7.09 38.93
CA ARG A 93 0.59 -6.53 40.15
C ARG A 93 -0.12 -7.05 41.40
N GLU A 94 -1.45 -7.02 41.41
CA GLU A 94 -2.28 -7.52 42.51
C GLU A 94 -2.12 -9.03 42.72
N ASN A 95 -2.04 -9.80 41.62
CA ASN A 95 -1.76 -11.24 41.68
C ASN A 95 -0.32 -11.54 42.18
N LYS A 96 0.65 -10.68 41.83
CA LYS A 96 2.04 -10.80 42.31
C LYS A 96 2.18 -10.42 43.79
N GLU A 97 1.41 -9.45 44.28
CA GLU A 97 1.37 -9.08 45.70
C GLU A 97 0.60 -10.10 46.56
N SER A 98 -0.41 -10.77 46.00
CA SER A 98 -1.18 -11.81 46.69
C SER A 98 -0.53 -13.20 46.68
N SER A 99 0.55 -13.42 45.89
CA SER A 99 1.41 -14.61 45.98
C SER A 99 2.78 -14.28 46.59
N PRO A 100 2.91 -14.18 47.93
CA PRO A 100 4.19 -14.07 48.59
C PRO A 100 4.85 -15.45 48.78
N ASP A 101 4.92 -16.30 47.75
CA ASP A 101 5.78 -17.49 47.78
C ASP A 101 5.95 -18.10 46.39
N GLN A 102 7.10 -17.84 45.76
CA GLN A 102 7.73 -18.69 44.73
C GLN A 102 9.05 -18.02 44.31
N THR A 103 10.01 -18.06 45.22
CA THR A 103 11.42 -18.10 44.86
C THR A 103 11.64 -19.37 44.02
N PRO A 104 12.22 -19.31 42.81
CA PRO A 104 12.78 -20.51 42.22
C PRO A 104 13.97 -20.91 43.09
N GLN A 105 13.73 -21.88 43.96
CA GLN A 105 14.73 -22.62 44.69
C GLN A 105 15.54 -23.43 43.66
N SER A 106 16.46 -22.77 42.95
CA SER A 106 17.49 -23.44 42.15
C SER A 106 18.46 -24.10 43.11
N SER A 107 18.09 -25.29 43.54
CA SER A 107 18.96 -26.21 44.24
C SER A 107 19.83 -26.91 43.21
N ARG A 108 21.15 -26.82 43.44
CA ARG A 108 22.26 -27.61 42.88
C ARG A 108 23.04 -27.00 41.72
#